data_AF-A0A093ZD97-F1
#
_entry.id   AF-A0A093ZD97-F1
#
_cell.length_a   1.000
_cell.length_b   1.000
_cell.length_c   1.000
_cell.angle_alpha   90.00
_cell.angle_beta   90.00
_cell.angle_gamma   90.00
#
_symmetry.space_group_name_H-M   'P 1'
#
loop_
_entity.id
_entity.type
_entity.pdbx_description
1 polymer ?
#
loop_
_entity_poly.entity_id
_entity_poly.type
_entity_poly.pdbx_seq_one_letter_code
_entity_poly.pdbx_strand_id
1 'polypeptide(L)'
;MSTQDATSIPFSTAHVHAPYKLLELPPDLLKLLESDSPPTLHLTPGTGTPHALLSTPTGTYRLQQKNTSNPLMLLRPSISSEEDGDIGRASVCVVSRIEDTLELLPYDATAEAAAPVKAKAGKWHEKFAASRAKK
;
A
#
# COMPACT_ATOMS: atom_id res chain seq x y z
N MET A 1 35.71 33.35 -1.66
CA MET A 1 34.29 33.49 -2.03
C MET A 1 33.85 32.13 -2.56
N SER A 2 33.11 31.35 -1.76
CA SER A 2 32.69 29.99 -2.13
C SER A 2 31.40 30.09 -2.93
N THR A 3 31.46 29.81 -4.24
CA THR A 3 30.28 29.65 -5.09
C THR A 3 29.66 28.30 -4.76
N GLN A 4 28.77 28.28 -3.76
CA GLN A 4 27.85 27.17 -3.63
C GLN A 4 26.85 27.29 -4.77
N ASP A 5 27.16 26.68 -5.91
CA ASP A 5 26.14 26.29 -6.88
C ASP A 5 25.30 25.20 -6.22
N ALA A 6 24.38 25.62 -5.36
CA ALA A 6 23.41 24.73 -4.75
C ALA A 6 22.43 24.33 -5.85
N THR A 7 22.66 23.20 -6.49
CA THR A 7 21.72 22.52 -7.40
C THR A 7 20.50 22.07 -6.61
N SER A 8 19.67 23.02 -6.17
CA SER A 8 18.39 22.73 -5.53
C SER A 8 17.42 22.18 -6.57
N ILE A 9 16.53 21.28 -6.17
CA ILE A 9 15.42 20.84 -7.01
C ILE A 9 14.16 21.42 -6.39
N PRO A 10 13.39 22.26 -7.11
CA PRO A 10 12.13 22.78 -6.59
C PRO A 10 11.21 21.63 -6.19
N PHE A 11 10.69 21.71 -4.97
CA PHE A 11 9.83 20.68 -4.36
C PHE A 11 8.48 21.30 -4.01
N SER A 12 7.41 20.71 -4.54
CA SER A 12 6.04 21.18 -4.33
C SER A 12 5.13 20.05 -3.83
N THR A 13 3.96 20.39 -3.31
CA THR A 13 2.92 19.42 -2.96
C THR A 13 1.68 19.70 -3.81
N ALA A 14 1.10 18.65 -4.39
CA ALA A 14 -0.17 18.78 -5.10
C ALA A 14 -1.27 19.18 -4.11
N HIS A 15 -2.18 20.04 -4.55
CA HIS A 15 -3.34 20.45 -3.74
C HIS A 15 -4.36 19.31 -3.57
N VAL A 16 -4.49 18.46 -4.60
CA VAL A 16 -5.35 17.28 -4.58
C VAL A 16 -4.46 16.04 -4.63
N HIS A 17 -4.55 15.24 -3.57
CA HIS A 17 -3.87 13.94 -3.52
C HIS A 17 -4.74 12.88 -4.21
N ALA A 18 -4.16 12.22 -5.22
CA ALA A 18 -4.84 11.10 -5.88
C ALA A 18 -4.85 9.86 -4.96
N PRO A 19 -5.88 9.01 -5.05
CA PRO A 19 -6.06 7.84 -4.16
C PRO A 19 -5.13 6.68 -4.55
N TYR A 20 -3.83 6.94 -4.63
CA TYR A 20 -2.82 5.92 -4.89
C TYR A 20 -2.64 5.02 -3.67
N LYS A 21 -2.42 3.73 -3.94
CA LYS A 21 -2.02 2.71 -2.96
C LYS A 21 -0.82 1.96 -3.52
N LEU A 22 0.07 1.52 -2.63
CA LEU A 22 1.23 0.71 -3.00
C LEU A 22 0.89 -0.77 -2.79
N LEU A 23 1.08 -1.57 -3.83
CA LEU A 23 0.89 -3.01 -3.80
C LEU A 23 2.25 -3.68 -3.96
N GLU A 24 2.61 -4.55 -3.03
CA GLU A 24 3.83 -5.36 -3.11
C GLU A 24 3.61 -6.50 -4.11
N LEU A 25 4.52 -6.62 -5.08
CA LEU A 25 4.42 -7.59 -6.15
C LEU A 25 5.37 -8.77 -5.89
N PRO A 26 4.86 -9.99 -5.68
CA PRO A 26 5.69 -11.19 -5.68
C PRO A 26 6.44 -11.35 -7.00
N PRO A 27 7.66 -11.94 -7.01
CA PRO A 27 8.49 -12.05 -8.20
C PRO A 27 7.78 -12.69 -9.41
N ASP A 28 6.95 -13.70 -9.17
CA ASP A 28 6.23 -14.39 -10.24
C ASP A 28 5.13 -13.52 -10.85
N LEU A 29 4.47 -12.70 -10.02
CA LEU A 29 3.48 -11.73 -10.48
C LEU A 29 4.12 -10.57 -11.23
N LEU A 30 5.29 -10.11 -10.79
CA LEU A 30 6.07 -9.09 -11.49
C LEU A 30 6.45 -9.58 -12.89
N LYS A 31 7.04 -10.78 -13.00
CA LYS A 31 7.38 -11.39 -14.31
C LYS A 31 6.16 -11.53 -15.22
N LEU A 32 5.00 -11.87 -14.65
CA LEU A 32 3.76 -11.99 -15.41
C LEU A 32 3.28 -10.63 -15.95
N LEU A 33 3.39 -9.56 -15.14
CA LEU A 33 3.03 -8.19 -15.52
C LEU A 33 4.03 -7.57 -16.53
N GLU A 34 5.29 -7.99 -16.49
CA GLU A 34 6.34 -7.56 -17.42
C GLU A 34 6.42 -8.42 -18.69
N SER A 35 5.61 -9.47 -18.81
CA SER A 35 5.59 -10.34 -19.99
C SER A 35 5.03 -9.62 -21.23
N ASP A 36 5.35 -10.14 -22.42
CA ASP A 36 4.90 -9.55 -23.71
C ASP A 36 3.37 -9.47 -23.84
N SER A 37 2.65 -10.35 -23.13
CA SER A 37 1.19 -10.40 -23.10
C SER A 37 0.69 -10.44 -21.65
N PRO A 38 0.72 -9.30 -20.93
CA PRO A 38 0.36 -9.28 -19.53
C PRO A 38 -1.15 -9.53 -19.39
N PRO A 39 -1.57 -10.47 -18.53
CA PRO A 39 -2.99 -10.75 -18.31
C PRO A 39 -3.65 -9.61 -17.52
N THR A 40 -4.96 -9.45 -17.72
CA THR A 40 -5.76 -8.58 -16.84
C THR A 40 -5.93 -9.26 -15.50
N LEU A 41 -5.56 -8.56 -14.43
CA LEU A 41 -5.73 -9.03 -13.06
C LEU A 41 -7.06 -8.52 -12.49
N HIS A 42 -7.74 -9.37 -11.73
CA HIS A 42 -9.03 -9.04 -11.14
C HIS A 42 -8.97 -9.08 -9.62
N LEU A 43 -9.48 -8.01 -9.01
CA LEU A 43 -9.72 -7.93 -7.57
C LEU A 43 -11.18 -8.27 -7.29
N THR A 44 -11.41 -9.27 -6.45
CA THR A 44 -12.73 -9.69 -6.00
C THR A 44 -12.83 -9.61 -4.49
N PRO A 45 -13.96 -9.17 -3.91
CA PRO A 45 -14.17 -9.26 -2.48
C PRO A 45 -14.17 -10.73 -2.05
N GLY A 46 -13.53 -11.04 -0.91
CA GLY A 46 -13.56 -12.38 -0.33
C GLY A 46 -14.97 -12.75 0.12
N THR A 47 -15.45 -13.92 -0.28
CA THR A 47 -16.76 -14.43 0.16
C THR A 47 -16.65 -14.97 1.59
N GLY A 48 -17.20 -14.23 2.56
CA GLY A 48 -17.17 -14.64 3.98
C GLY A 48 -15.89 -14.26 4.73
N THR A 49 -14.98 -13.51 4.10
CA THR A 49 -13.75 -13.00 4.73
C THR A 49 -13.63 -11.49 4.54
N PRO A 50 -12.93 -10.78 5.45
CA PRO A 50 -12.78 -9.32 5.35
C PRO A 50 -11.72 -8.89 4.33
N HIS A 51 -11.13 -9.83 3.57
CA HIS A 51 -9.99 -9.57 2.69
C HIS A 51 -10.43 -9.56 1.23
N ALA A 52 -9.82 -8.67 0.43
CA ALA A 52 -9.93 -8.74 -1.02
C ALA A 52 -8.98 -9.81 -1.56
N LEU A 53 -9.35 -10.45 -2.66
CA LEU A 53 -8.58 -11.47 -3.35
C LEU A 53 -8.15 -10.95 -4.72
N LEU A 54 -6.90 -11.19 -5.08
CA LEU A 54 -6.32 -10.96 -6.40
C LEU A 54 -6.16 -12.31 -7.10
N SER A 55 -6.92 -12.50 -8.18
CA SER A 55 -6.84 -13.71 -8.99
C SER A 55 -5.86 -13.51 -10.13
N THR A 56 -4.92 -14.46 -10.27
CA THR A 56 -3.92 -14.51 -11.34
C THR A 56 -4.01 -15.88 -12.02
N PRO A 57 -3.52 -16.04 -13.27
CA PRO A 57 -3.47 -17.35 -13.93
C PRO A 57 -2.69 -18.41 -13.14
N THR A 58 -1.72 -17.98 -12.32
CA THR A 58 -0.84 -18.85 -11.54
C THR A 58 -1.39 -19.17 -10.14
N GLY A 59 -2.42 -18.47 -9.68
CA GLY A 59 -2.97 -18.65 -8.34
C GLY A 59 -3.71 -17.43 -7.80
N THR A 60 -4.23 -17.54 -6.59
CA THR A 60 -4.98 -16.48 -5.92
C THR A 60 -4.17 -15.96 -4.74
N TYR A 61 -4.18 -14.65 -4.55
CA TYR A 61 -3.55 -13.99 -3.41
C TYR A 61 -4.60 -13.23 -2.61
N ARG A 62 -4.48 -13.22 -1.28
CA ARG A 62 -5.24 -12.32 -0.42
C ARG A 62 -4.46 -11.04 -0.19
N LEU A 63 -5.18 -9.92 -0.14
CA LEU A 63 -4.62 -8.61 0.16
C LEU A 63 -4.61 -8.40 1.67
N GLN A 64 -3.45 -8.01 2.20
CA GLN A 64 -3.29 -7.62 3.58
C GLN A 64 -2.75 -6.19 3.64
N GLN A 65 -3.47 -5.32 4.36
CA GLN A 65 -2.99 -3.97 4.64
C GLN A 65 -1.96 -4.00 5.76
N LYS A 66 -0.84 -3.31 5.55
CA LYS A 66 0.22 -3.14 6.52
C LYS A 66 0.54 -1.66 6.68
N ASN A 67 0.33 -1.16 7.88
CA ASN A 67 0.63 0.24 8.18
C ASN A 67 2.14 0.45 8.30
N THR A 68 2.61 1.61 7.89
CA THR A 68 4.01 2.04 8.03
C THR A 68 4.09 3.25 8.95
N SER A 69 5.06 3.27 9.86
CA SER A 69 5.39 4.46 10.66
C SER A 69 6.27 5.45 9.92
N ASN A 70 6.83 5.06 8.77
CA ASN A 70 7.70 5.89 7.96
C ASN A 70 6.87 6.71 6.96
N PRO A 71 7.17 8.01 6.78
CA PRO A 71 6.48 8.84 5.80
C PRO A 71 6.88 8.43 4.39
N LEU A 72 5.95 7.84 3.65
CA LEU A 72 6.13 7.53 2.23
C LEU A 72 5.44 8.59 1.39
N MET A 73 6.18 9.22 0.47
CA MET A 73 5.65 10.22 -0.46
C MET A 73 5.84 9.74 -1.90
N LEU A 74 4.76 9.73 -2.66
CA LEU A 74 4.84 9.51 -4.11
C LEU A 74 5.12 10.83 -4.79
N LEU A 75 6.24 10.87 -5.50
CA LEU A 75 6.70 12.03 -6.23
C LEU A 75 6.42 11.84 -7.71
N ARG A 76 5.96 12.90 -8.36
CA ARG A 76 5.84 12.98 -9.81
C ARG A 76 6.82 14.03 -10.32
N PRO A 77 7.60 13.74 -11.37
CA PRO A 77 8.39 14.75 -12.06
C PRO A 77 7.49 15.89 -12.55
N SER A 78 7.94 17.13 -12.40
CA SER A 78 7.26 18.34 -12.85
C SER A 78 8.25 19.33 -13.46
N ILE A 79 7.74 20.38 -14.09
CA ILE A 79 8.54 21.49 -14.60
C ILE A 79 8.01 22.75 -13.91
N SER A 80 8.89 23.48 -13.22
CA SER A 80 8.57 24.77 -12.61
C SER A 80 9.04 25.87 -13.55
N SER A 81 8.12 26.71 -13.98
CA SER A 81 8.42 27.98 -14.63
C SER A 81 8.40 29.08 -13.56
N GLU A 82 9.52 29.77 -13.35
CA GLU A 82 9.49 31.04 -12.62
C GLU A 82 8.90 32.11 -13.56
N GLU A 83 8.06 33.00 -13.04
CA GLU A 83 7.38 34.04 -13.80
C GLU A 83 8.36 35.15 -14.25
N ASP A 84 9.37 34.82 -15.06
CA ASP A 84 10.15 35.81 -15.83
C ASP A 84 11.03 35.11 -16.89
N GLY A 85 10.42 34.64 -17.99
CA GLY A 85 11.13 34.26 -19.23
C GLY A 85 12.18 33.13 -19.16
N ASP A 86 12.34 32.45 -18.04
CA ASP A 86 13.39 31.44 -17.83
C ASP A 86 13.02 30.06 -18.39
N ILE A 87 14.04 29.28 -18.77
CA ILE A 87 13.89 27.91 -19.27
C ILE A 87 13.34 27.04 -18.13
N GLY A 88 12.21 26.37 -18.35
CA GLY A 88 11.54 25.58 -17.32
C GLY A 88 12.49 24.62 -16.59
N ARG A 89 12.53 24.74 -15.26
CA ARG A 89 13.42 23.95 -14.40
C ARG A 89 12.78 22.63 -14.01
N ALA A 90 13.56 21.55 -14.06
CA ALA A 90 13.12 20.26 -13.55
C ALA A 90 12.80 20.36 -12.04
N SER A 91 11.61 19.91 -11.66
CA SER A 91 11.08 19.96 -10.30
C SER A 91 10.39 18.64 -9.95
N VAL A 92 10.01 18.50 -8.69
CA VAL A 92 9.25 17.35 -8.20
C VAL A 92 8.03 17.80 -7.40
N CYS A 93 6.95 17.05 -7.54
CA CYS A 93 5.69 17.31 -6.87
C CYS A 93 5.21 16.09 -6.09
N VAL A 94 4.85 16.25 -4.81
CA VAL A 94 4.20 15.21 -4.02
C VAL A 94 2.77 15.02 -4.51
N VAL A 95 2.48 13.86 -5.09
CA VAL A 95 1.13 13.52 -5.58
C VAL A 95 0.31 12.73 -4.57
N SER A 96 0.95 11.99 -3.65
CA SER A 96 0.27 11.28 -2.58
C SER A 96 1.20 11.01 -1.40
N ARG A 97 0.61 10.88 -0.22
CA ARG A 97 1.27 10.41 1.00
C ARG A 97 0.67 9.07 1.38
N ILE A 98 1.51 8.08 1.59
CA ILE A 98 1.12 6.69 1.79
C ILE A 98 1.40 6.32 3.25
N GLU A 99 0.36 5.88 3.95
CA GLU A 99 0.41 5.46 5.35
C GLU A 99 0.37 3.94 5.53
N ASP A 100 0.01 3.23 4.45
CA ASP A 100 -0.08 1.78 4.41
C ASP A 100 0.37 1.22 3.06
N THR A 101 0.86 -0.02 3.08
CA THR A 101 1.12 -0.82 1.88
C THR A 101 0.18 -2.02 1.87
N LEU A 102 -0.08 -2.54 0.67
CA LEU A 102 -0.84 -3.75 0.45
C LEU A 102 0.13 -4.88 0.15
N GLU A 103 0.18 -5.88 1.02
CA GLU A 103 0.94 -7.12 0.83
C GLU A 103 0.04 -8.18 0.17
N LEU A 104 0.63 -8.97 -0.73
CA LEU A 104 -0.02 -10.12 -1.36
C LEU A 104 0.47 -11.41 -0.71
N LEU A 105 -0.46 -12.16 -0.11
CA LEU A 105 -0.18 -13.46 0.50
C LEU A 105 -0.87 -14.56 -0.30
N PRO A 106 -0.22 -15.70 -0.57
CA PRO A 106 -0.87 -16.84 -1.22
C PRO A 106 -2.16 -17.22 -0.48
N TYR A 107 -3.21 -17.46 -1.25
CA TYR A 107 -4.54 -17.79 -0.75
C TYR A 107 -4.92 -19.21 -1.14
N ASP A 108 -5.20 -20.04 -0.13
CA ASP A 108 -5.79 -21.36 -0.30
C ASP A 108 -7.15 -21.40 0.41
N ALA A 109 -8.22 -21.48 -0.37
CA ALA A 109 -9.60 -21.51 0.11
C ALA A 109 -9.86 -22.72 1.03
N THR A 110 -9.20 -23.84 0.79
CA THR A 110 -9.37 -25.07 1.58
C THR A 110 -8.76 -24.91 2.97
N ALA A 111 -7.57 -24.32 3.03
CA ALA A 111 -6.88 -24.04 4.28
C ALA A 111 -7.60 -22.97 5.11
N GLU A 112 -8.19 -21.96 4.47
CA GLU A 112 -8.92 -20.90 5.18
C GLU A 112 -10.27 -21.38 5.72
N ALA A 113 -11.00 -22.22 4.99
CA ALA A 113 -12.22 -22.86 5.48
C ALA A 113 -11.95 -23.83 6.64
N ALA A 114 -10.77 -24.45 6.67
CA ALA A 114 -10.32 -25.32 7.76
C ALA A 114 -9.75 -24.56 8.97
N ALA A 115 -9.48 -23.26 8.83
CA ALA A 115 -8.97 -22.46 9.94
C ALA A 115 -10.05 -22.38 11.04
N PRO A 116 -9.72 -22.69 12.31
CA PRO A 116 -10.70 -22.63 13.38
C PRO A 116 -11.19 -21.19 13.49
N VAL A 117 -12.49 -20.99 13.30
CA VAL A 117 -13.18 -19.72 13.57
C VAL A 117 -12.73 -19.27 14.95
N LYS A 118 -11.96 -18.16 15.03
CA LYS A 118 -11.42 -17.65 16.29
C LYS A 118 -12.55 -17.61 17.31
N ALA A 119 -12.53 -18.55 18.26
CA ALA A 119 -13.54 -18.65 19.28
C ALA A 119 -13.66 -17.28 19.94
N LYS A 120 -14.89 -16.74 19.94
CA LYS A 120 -15.25 -15.39 20.36
C LYS A 120 -14.29 -14.88 21.45
N ALA A 121 -13.63 -13.75 21.17
CA ALA A 121 -12.76 -13.01 22.08
C ALA A 121 -13.54 -12.39 23.27
N GLY A 122 -14.44 -13.14 23.89
CA GLY A 122 -15.24 -12.74 25.05
C GLY A 122 -14.62 -13.13 26.40
N LYS A 123 -13.60 -14.00 26.42
CA LYS A 123 -13.04 -14.49 27.70
C LYS A 123 -12.02 -13.55 28.35
N TRP A 124 -11.57 -12.48 27.68
CA TRP A 124 -10.63 -11.54 28.29
C TRP A 124 -11.34 -10.67 29.32
N HIS A 125 -12.42 -9.97 28.93
CA HIS A 125 -13.16 -9.11 29.84
C HIS A 125 -13.71 -9.85 31.06
N GLU A 126 -14.11 -11.12 30.89
CA GLU A 126 -14.63 -11.98 31.95
C GLU A 126 -13.53 -12.42 32.95
N LYS A 127 -12.33 -12.76 32.46
CA LYS A 127 -11.19 -13.17 33.29
C LYS A 127 -10.63 -12.04 34.14
N PHE A 128 -10.65 -10.79 33.66
CA PHE A 128 -10.16 -9.63 34.42
C PHE A 128 -11.19 -9.09 35.41
N ALA A 129 -12.50 -9.21 35.11
CA ALA A 129 -13.54 -8.86 36.07
C ALA A 129 -13.55 -9.83 37.27
N ALA A 130 -13.35 -11.13 37.03
CA ALA A 130 -13.31 -12.14 38.08
C ALA A 130 -12.14 -11.96 39.07
N SER A 131 -11.00 -11.39 38.65
CA SER A 131 -9.86 -11.15 39.55
C SER A 131 -10.06 -9.97 40.50
N ARG A 132 -11.02 -9.07 40.22
CA ARG A 132 -11.34 -7.92 41.09
C ARG A 132 -12.42 -8.22 42.13
N ALA A 133 -13.22 -9.26 41.94
CA ALA A 133 -14.29 -9.63 42.87
C ALA A 133 -13.81 -10.45 44.07
N LYS A 134 -12.52 -10.82 44.12
CA LYS A 134 -11.91 -11.60 45.21
C LYS A 134 -10.96 -10.71 46.02
N LYS A 135 -11.50 -9.75 46.75
CA LYS A 135 -10.80 -9.08 47.86
C LYS A 135 -11.79 -8.77 48.97
#